data_AF-A0A644YZ29-F1
#
_entry.id   AF-A0A644YZ29-F1
#
_cell.length_a   1.000
_cell.length_b   1.000
_cell.length_c   1.000
_cell.angle_alpha   90.00
_cell.angle_beta   90.00
_cell.angle_gamma   90.00
#
_symmetry.space_group_name_H-M   'P 1'
#
loop_
_entity.id
_entity.type
_entity.pdbx_description
1 polymer ?
#
loop_
_entity_poly.entity_id
_entity_poly.type
_entity_poly.pdbx_seq_one_letter_code
_entity_poly.pdbx_strand_id
1 'polypeptide(L)'
;MYYVGKCRFVSVNIIFKGLWTYNVNVPPKNRKESEKKIPISHLNENEYTHVHGEIQIIINGKVLPSFGIDSPDDVCFGYWIEMFTKLFEVFNMGLCQYTIEGGDQGKPAYKFEKEGDCVYFSIVDSMLGGKRDPDWQRIEFSYRDLKKAFLEFKNRFIDTIRVCAPQMVDYWSKKFGIY
;
A
#
# COMPACT_ATOMS: atom_id res chain seq x y z
N MET A 1 18.01 -0.85 -32.11
CA MET A 1 18.24 -2.14 -31.44
C MET A 1 17.88 -1.94 -29.97
N TYR A 2 16.64 -2.26 -29.57
CA TYR A 2 16.20 -2.07 -28.18
C TYR A 2 16.70 -3.25 -27.35
N TYR A 3 17.64 -3.00 -26.45
CA TYR A 3 18.02 -3.97 -25.42
C TYR A 3 16.80 -4.19 -24.52
N VAL A 4 16.09 -5.30 -24.72
CA VAL A 4 15.14 -5.79 -23.73
C VAL A 4 15.98 -6.44 -22.63
N GLY A 5 16.48 -5.62 -21.71
CA GLY A 5 17.15 -6.11 -20.51
C GLY A 5 16.21 -7.09 -19.83
N LYS A 6 16.62 -8.36 -19.74
CA LYS A 6 15.88 -9.35 -18.96
C LYS A 6 15.97 -8.92 -17.51
N CYS A 7 14.89 -8.33 -16.99
CA CYS A 7 14.72 -8.20 -15.56
C CYS A 7 14.94 -9.57 -14.94
N ARG A 8 15.75 -9.66 -13.89
CA ARG A 8 15.84 -10.94 -13.18
C ARG A 8 14.43 -11.25 -12.68
N PHE A 9 13.94 -12.46 -12.96
CA PHE A 9 12.59 -12.88 -12.56
C PHE A 9 12.56 -12.98 -11.05
N VAL A 10 12.11 -11.92 -10.39
CA VAL A 10 12.04 -11.86 -8.93
C VAL A 10 10.63 -11.49 -8.50
N SER A 11 10.14 -12.23 -7.51
CA SER A 11 8.75 -12.14 -7.07
C SER A 11 8.53 -10.95 -6.14
N VAL A 12 7.39 -10.30 -6.34
CA VAL A 12 6.79 -9.35 -5.42
C VAL A 12 5.54 -10.01 -4.84
N ASN A 13 5.35 -9.94 -3.54
CA ASN A 13 4.13 -10.37 -2.87
C ASN A 13 3.63 -9.27 -1.93
N ILE A 14 2.33 -9.02 -1.91
CA ILE A 14 1.70 -8.07 -1.00
C ILE A 14 0.65 -8.82 -0.19
N ILE A 15 0.92 -9.04 1.08
CA ILE A 15 0.08 -9.80 2.00
C ILE A 15 -0.52 -8.83 3.00
N PHE A 16 -1.74 -9.08 3.44
CA PHE A 16 -2.28 -8.39 4.59
C PHE A 16 -2.88 -9.33 5.63
N LYS A 17 -2.95 -8.84 6.87
CA LYS A 17 -3.56 -9.52 8.02
C LYS A 17 -4.28 -8.51 8.89
N GLY A 18 -5.27 -9.00 9.65
CA GLY A 18 -6.00 -8.24 10.67
C GLY A 18 -6.59 -6.95 10.11
N LEU A 19 -7.82 -6.98 9.61
CA LEU A 19 -8.48 -5.75 9.18
C LEU A 19 -9.31 -5.15 10.32
N TRP A 20 -9.18 -3.84 10.51
CA TRP A 20 -10.00 -3.07 11.44
C TRP A 20 -10.36 -1.70 10.86
N THR A 21 -11.26 -1.00 11.53
CA THR A 21 -11.61 0.39 11.28
C THR A 21 -11.55 1.18 12.58
N TYR A 22 -11.75 2.49 12.47
CA TYR A 22 -11.50 3.48 13.51
C TYR A 22 -12.69 4.38 13.68
N ASN A 23 -13.03 4.70 14.92
CA ASN A 23 -14.07 5.70 15.15
C ASN A 23 -13.56 7.10 14.75
N VAL A 24 -14.00 7.62 13.61
CA VAL A 24 -13.57 8.94 13.11
C VAL A 24 -14.13 10.08 13.94
N ASN A 25 -15.21 9.86 14.69
CA ASN A 25 -15.82 10.87 15.57
C ASN A 25 -14.99 11.10 16.84
N VAL A 26 -13.98 10.26 17.12
CA VAL A 26 -13.06 10.43 18.25
C VAL A 26 -11.65 10.73 17.73
N PRO A 27 -11.10 11.94 17.99
CA PRO A 27 -9.75 12.29 17.60
C PRO A 27 -8.72 11.27 18.14
N PRO A 28 -7.62 10.99 17.41
CA PRO A 28 -6.62 9.98 17.81
C PRO A 28 -6.11 10.15 19.25
N LYS A 29 -5.86 11.41 19.67
CA LYS A 29 -5.40 11.77 21.02
C LYS A 29 -6.37 11.43 22.16
N ASN A 30 -7.63 11.16 21.85
CA ASN A 30 -8.70 10.95 22.82
C ASN A 30 -9.28 9.52 22.78
N ARG A 31 -8.76 8.61 21.94
CA ARG A 31 -9.23 7.22 21.87
C ARG A 31 -8.65 6.38 23.00
N LYS A 32 -9.50 5.69 23.77
CA LYS A 32 -9.04 4.63 24.69
C LYS A 32 -8.46 3.46 23.88
N GLU A 33 -7.47 2.75 24.42
CA GLU A 33 -6.79 1.61 23.75
C GLU A 33 -7.79 0.58 23.17
N SER A 34 -8.85 0.27 23.92
CA SER A 34 -9.93 -0.66 23.56
C SER A 34 -10.93 -0.12 22.53
N GLU A 35 -10.91 1.18 22.27
CA GLU A 35 -11.74 1.89 21.28
C GLU A 35 -10.95 2.26 20.03
N LYS A 36 -9.63 1.99 20.03
CA LYS A 36 -8.78 2.30 18.88
C LYS A 36 -9.18 1.46 17.69
N LYS A 37 -9.22 0.13 17.77
CA LYS A 37 -9.50 -0.78 16.63
C LYS A 37 -10.89 -1.40 16.73
N ILE A 38 -11.75 -1.16 15.75
CA ILE A 38 -13.11 -1.68 15.65
C ILE A 38 -13.16 -2.72 14.52
N PRO A 39 -13.92 -3.83 14.65
CA PRO A 39 -14.09 -4.78 13.56
C PRO A 39 -14.62 -4.12 12.27
N ILE A 40 -14.11 -4.56 11.12
CA ILE A 40 -14.57 -4.03 9.83
C ILE A 40 -16.05 -4.29 9.54
N SER A 41 -16.71 -5.20 10.26
CA SER A 41 -18.16 -5.37 10.15
C SER A 41 -18.96 -4.12 10.51
N HIS A 42 -18.35 -3.17 11.22
CA HIS A 42 -18.95 -1.87 11.52
C HIS A 42 -18.66 -0.79 10.46
N LEU A 43 -17.93 -1.10 9.38
CA LEU A 43 -17.70 -0.12 8.31
C LEU A 43 -19.05 0.43 7.79
N ASN A 44 -19.12 1.75 7.64
CA ASN A 44 -20.24 2.46 7.06
C ASN A 44 -19.72 3.66 6.23
N GLU A 45 -20.57 4.21 5.36
CA GLU A 45 -20.19 5.27 4.41
C GLU A 45 -19.91 6.63 5.06
N ASN A 46 -20.47 6.90 6.24
CA ASN A 46 -20.47 8.23 6.85
C ASN A 46 -19.38 8.42 7.91
N GLU A 47 -19.01 7.35 8.60
CA GLU A 47 -18.21 7.41 9.84
C GLU A 47 -17.00 6.47 9.81
N TYR A 48 -17.00 5.40 9.01
CA TYR A 48 -15.97 4.37 9.12
C TYR A 48 -15.47 3.94 7.74
N THR A 49 -15.10 4.88 6.88
CA THR A 49 -14.54 4.58 5.54
C THR A 49 -13.03 4.30 5.55
N HIS A 50 -12.41 4.28 6.74
CA HIS A 50 -11.01 3.97 6.91
C HIS A 50 -10.83 2.50 7.27
N VAL A 51 -10.34 1.69 6.31
CA VAL A 51 -9.91 0.33 6.60
C VAL A 51 -8.41 0.33 6.84
N HIS A 52 -8.04 -0.20 7.99
CA HIS A 52 -6.68 -0.35 8.45
C HIS A 52 -6.34 -1.83 8.63
N GLY A 53 -5.06 -2.13 8.63
CA GLY A 53 -4.57 -3.47 8.90
C GLY A 53 -3.06 -3.57 8.76
N GLU A 54 -2.55 -4.78 8.89
CA GLU A 54 -1.13 -5.06 8.70
C GLU A 54 -0.88 -5.34 7.23
N ILE A 55 0.09 -4.65 6.60
CA ILE A 55 0.56 -4.94 5.24
C ILE A 55 2.01 -5.38 5.29
N GLN A 56 2.30 -6.50 4.65
CA GLN A 56 3.64 -6.99 4.39
C GLN A 56 3.89 -7.02 2.89
N ILE A 57 4.87 -6.23 2.44
CA ILE A 57 5.37 -6.27 1.07
C ILE A 57 6.68 -7.03 1.07
N ILE A 58 6.75 -8.10 0.30
CA ILE A 58 7.91 -8.97 0.19
C ILE A 58 8.48 -8.78 -1.22
N ILE A 59 9.72 -8.32 -1.29
CA ILE A 59 10.46 -8.11 -2.53
C ILE A 59 11.71 -8.96 -2.45
N ASN A 60 11.87 -9.91 -3.37
CA ASN A 60 13.04 -10.77 -3.45
C ASN A 60 13.26 -11.58 -2.15
N GLY A 61 12.18 -12.00 -1.51
CA GLY A 61 12.19 -12.69 -0.23
C GLY A 61 12.49 -11.81 0.99
N LYS A 62 12.77 -10.51 0.81
CA LYS A 62 12.96 -9.55 1.89
C LYS A 62 11.65 -8.85 2.22
N VAL A 63 11.32 -8.74 3.50
CA VAL A 63 10.16 -7.99 3.99
C VAL A 63 10.53 -6.52 4.06
N LEU A 64 9.79 -5.69 3.32
CA LEU A 64 9.96 -4.25 3.33
C LEU A 64 9.61 -3.68 4.72
N PRO A 65 10.49 -2.87 5.32
CA PRO A 65 10.27 -2.34 6.67
C PRO A 65 9.04 -1.43 6.74
N SER A 66 8.38 -1.45 7.89
CA SER A 66 6.97 -1.11 8.11
C SER A 66 6.39 0.15 7.45
N PHE A 67 5.14 -0.02 7.00
CA PHE A 67 4.30 0.96 6.29
C PHE A 67 3.27 1.69 7.16
N GLY A 68 3.17 1.34 8.43
CA GLY A 68 2.05 1.79 9.25
C GLY A 68 2.18 3.23 9.75
N ILE A 69 1.01 3.85 9.91
CA ILE A 69 0.77 5.23 10.30
C ILE A 69 1.05 5.37 11.80
N ASP A 70 0.14 4.88 12.67
CA ASP A 70 0.27 5.07 14.12
C ASP A 70 1.11 3.98 14.82
N SER A 71 1.23 2.81 14.20
CA SER A 71 2.14 1.74 14.60
C SER A 71 2.73 1.09 13.35
N PRO A 72 3.84 0.32 13.44
CA PRO A 72 4.45 -0.35 12.28
C PRO A 72 3.46 -1.18 11.45
N ASP A 73 2.39 -1.64 12.10
CA ASP A 73 1.38 -2.55 11.56
C ASP A 73 0.03 -1.87 11.31
N ASP A 74 -0.07 -0.55 11.47
CA ASP A 74 -1.32 0.20 11.28
C ASP A 74 -1.38 0.94 9.95
N VAL A 75 -1.68 0.20 8.90
CA VAL A 75 -1.61 0.70 7.52
C VAL A 75 -3.01 1.05 7.04
N CYS A 76 -3.23 2.27 6.53
CA CYS A 76 -4.49 2.62 5.87
C CYS A 76 -4.55 2.06 4.44
N PHE A 77 -5.43 1.09 4.20
CA PHE A 77 -5.47 0.34 2.93
C PHE A 77 -5.92 1.23 1.79
N GLY A 78 -6.86 2.14 2.06
CA GLY A 78 -7.35 3.04 1.04
C GLY A 78 -6.26 3.95 0.50
N TYR A 79 -5.45 4.52 1.41
CA TYR A 79 -4.29 5.32 1.03
C TYR A 79 -3.28 4.51 0.19
N TRP A 80 -2.92 3.30 0.63
CA TRP A 80 -1.94 2.49 -0.10
C TRP A 80 -2.44 2.01 -1.46
N ILE A 81 -3.72 1.63 -1.58
CA ILE A 81 -4.33 1.28 -2.87
C ILE A 81 -4.31 2.49 -3.81
N GLU A 82 -4.63 3.69 -3.33
CA GLU A 82 -4.57 4.93 -4.12
C GLU A 82 -3.13 5.22 -4.58
N MET A 83 -2.14 5.10 -3.68
CA MET A 83 -0.74 5.37 -4.01
C MET A 83 -0.17 4.40 -5.03
N PHE A 84 -0.47 3.10 -4.92
CA PHE A 84 -0.08 2.12 -5.94
C PHE A 84 -0.82 2.35 -7.26
N THR A 85 -2.11 2.69 -7.22
CA THR A 85 -2.87 3.01 -8.45
C THR A 85 -2.21 4.18 -9.18
N LYS A 86 -1.88 5.26 -8.47
CA LYS A 86 -1.18 6.41 -9.02
C LYS A 86 0.22 6.09 -9.54
N LEU A 87 0.97 5.21 -8.86
CA LEU A 87 2.26 4.70 -9.36
C LEU A 87 2.10 4.07 -10.76
N PHE A 88 1.10 3.20 -10.95
CA PHE A 88 0.85 2.57 -12.25
C PHE A 88 0.41 3.57 -13.31
N GLU A 89 -0.43 4.56 -12.96
CA GLU A 89 -0.83 5.64 -13.87
C GLU A 89 0.38 6.45 -14.35
N VAL A 90 1.24 6.87 -13.42
CA VAL A 90 2.48 7.61 -13.71
C VAL A 90 3.35 6.82 -14.68
N PHE A 91 3.56 5.53 -14.44
CA PHE A 91 4.33 4.66 -15.33
C PHE A 91 3.67 4.45 -16.70
N ASN A 92 2.34 4.38 -16.78
CA ASN A 92 1.61 4.26 -18.04
C ASN A 92 1.64 5.57 -18.86
N MET A 93 1.77 6.72 -18.21
CA MET A 93 2.00 8.02 -18.86
C MET A 93 3.42 8.18 -19.42
N GLY A 94 4.30 7.17 -19.23
CA GLY A 94 5.68 7.19 -19.71
C GLY A 94 6.66 7.88 -18.76
N LEU A 95 6.23 8.28 -17.57
CA LEU A 95 7.14 8.77 -16.53
C LEU A 95 7.89 7.58 -15.92
N CYS A 96 9.18 7.76 -15.66
CA CYS A 96 10.05 6.69 -15.19
C CYS A 96 10.26 6.69 -13.67
N GLN A 97 9.63 7.59 -12.91
CA GLN A 97 9.81 7.66 -11.47
C GLN A 97 8.55 8.13 -10.73
N TYR A 98 8.35 7.60 -9.53
CA TYR A 98 7.31 8.04 -8.60
C TYR A 98 7.77 7.80 -7.16
N THR A 99 7.48 8.74 -6.28
CA THR A 99 7.81 8.64 -4.85
C THR A 99 6.52 8.70 -4.04
N ILE A 100 6.32 7.72 -3.18
CA ILE A 100 5.25 7.72 -2.18
C ILE A 100 5.85 8.24 -0.88
N GLU A 101 5.36 9.37 -0.40
CA GLU A 101 5.75 9.88 0.92
C GLU A 101 5.12 9.01 2.01
N GLY A 102 5.90 8.64 3.04
CA GLY A 102 5.42 7.78 4.15
C GLY A 102 4.41 8.44 5.09
N GLY A 103 3.89 9.63 4.75
CA GLY A 103 2.94 10.42 5.52
C GLY A 103 3.58 11.36 6.54
N ASP A 104 2.75 12.18 7.19
CA ASP A 104 3.11 13.28 8.11
C ASP A 104 3.78 12.86 9.44
N GLN A 105 4.17 11.59 9.59
CA GLN A 105 4.64 11.02 10.86
C GLN A 105 6.15 10.68 10.86
N GLY A 106 6.95 11.36 10.04
CA GLY A 106 8.41 11.20 10.06
C GLY A 106 8.91 9.86 9.51
N LYS A 107 8.16 9.27 8.57
CA LYS A 107 8.48 7.99 7.91
C LYS A 107 9.26 8.24 6.61
N PRO A 108 10.17 7.34 6.21
CA PRO A 108 10.89 7.49 4.97
C PRO A 108 9.95 7.46 3.76
N ALA A 109 10.45 7.94 2.62
CA ALA A 109 9.72 7.91 1.36
C ALA A 109 10.11 6.67 0.55
N TYR A 110 9.18 6.20 -0.27
CA TYR A 110 9.29 4.99 -1.07
C TYR A 110 9.39 5.37 -2.54
N LYS A 111 10.61 5.35 -3.08
CA LYS A 111 10.90 5.69 -4.46
C LYS A 111 10.81 4.46 -5.36
N PHE A 112 10.08 4.59 -6.45
CA PHE A 112 9.99 3.61 -7.52
C PHE A 112 10.50 4.23 -8.82
N GLU A 113 11.38 3.51 -9.51
CA GLU A 113 11.94 3.91 -10.80
C GLU A 113 11.69 2.79 -11.81
N LYS A 114 11.21 3.11 -13.02
CA LYS A 114 10.91 2.12 -14.06
C LYS A 114 11.82 2.28 -15.26
N GLU A 115 12.48 1.19 -15.66
CA GLU A 115 13.31 1.11 -16.86
C GLU A 115 12.88 -0.12 -17.66
N GLY A 116 12.18 0.08 -18.77
CA GLY A 116 11.59 -1.03 -19.53
C GLY A 116 10.57 -1.81 -18.69
N ASP A 117 10.77 -3.12 -18.51
CA ASP A 117 9.93 -3.97 -17.65
C ASP A 117 10.47 -4.09 -16.21
N CYS A 118 11.59 -3.44 -15.89
CA CYS A 118 12.14 -3.43 -14.55
C CYS A 118 11.63 -2.25 -13.73
N VAL A 119 11.40 -2.52 -12.44
CA VAL A 119 11.19 -1.52 -11.41
C VAL A 119 12.31 -1.64 -10.39
N TYR A 120 12.85 -0.49 -9.99
CA TYR A 120 13.79 -0.36 -8.89
C TYR A 120 13.11 0.37 -7.75
N PHE A 121 13.19 -0.22 -6.57
CA PHE A 121 12.66 0.36 -5.35
C PHE A 121 13.78 0.83 -4.43
N SER A 122 13.59 2.00 -3.82
CA SER A 122 14.48 2.52 -2.78
C SER A 122 13.68 3.15 -1.64
N ILE A 123 14.19 3.01 -0.41
CA ILE A 123 13.74 3.78 0.74
C ILE A 123 14.63 5.01 0.84
N VAL A 124 14.06 6.19 0.65
CA VAL A 124 14.79 7.47 0.59
C VAL A 124 14.37 8.40 1.71
N ASP A 125 15.14 9.47 1.94
CA ASP A 125 14.78 10.50 2.91
C ASP A 125 13.45 11.14 2.48
N SER A 126 12.52 11.28 3.43
CA SER A 126 11.24 11.95 3.17
C SER A 126 11.37 13.45 3.43
N MET A 127 10.65 14.24 2.64
CA MET A 127 10.50 15.68 2.88
C MET A 127 9.75 15.98 4.18
N LEU A 128 8.99 15.01 4.70
CA LEU A 128 8.19 15.10 5.92
C LEU A 128 8.94 14.55 7.15
N GLY A 129 10.23 14.22 6.99
CA GLY A 129 11.07 13.58 7.99
C GLY A 129 11.07 12.06 7.85
N GLY A 130 12.15 11.42 8.29
CA GLY A 130 12.37 9.98 8.08
C GLY A 130 13.59 9.73 7.21
N LYS A 131 14.42 8.77 7.62
CA LYS A 131 15.73 8.54 7.01
C LYS A 131 15.67 7.39 6.02
N ARG A 132 16.39 7.55 4.91
CA ARG A 132 16.69 6.47 3.96
C ARG A 132 17.19 5.22 4.68
N ASP A 133 16.92 4.07 4.09
CA ASP A 133 17.46 2.79 4.55
C ASP A 133 18.53 2.30 3.56
N PRO A 134 19.83 2.27 3.95
CA PRO A 134 20.91 1.85 3.08
C PRO A 134 20.78 0.42 2.54
N ASP A 135 20.05 -0.46 3.23
CA ASP A 135 19.87 -1.86 2.80
C ASP A 135 18.76 -2.01 1.74
N TRP A 136 17.99 -0.95 1.53
CA TRP A 136 16.88 -0.87 0.59
C TRP A 136 17.13 0.19 -0.48
N GLN A 137 18.18 -0.01 -1.28
CA GLN A 137 18.54 0.88 -2.40
C GLN A 137 18.52 0.12 -3.72
N ARG A 138 17.76 0.66 -4.69
CA ARG A 138 17.58 0.13 -6.05
C ARG A 138 17.35 -1.39 -6.09
N ILE A 139 16.47 -1.88 -5.23
CA ILE A 139 16.03 -3.28 -5.24
C ILE A 139 15.21 -3.52 -6.51
N GLU A 140 15.74 -4.36 -7.40
CA GLU A 140 15.16 -4.66 -8.70
C GLU A 140 14.08 -5.75 -8.60
N PHE A 141 12.96 -5.57 -9.31
CA PHE A 141 11.93 -6.58 -9.55
C PHE A 141 11.14 -6.26 -10.84
N SER A 142 10.31 -7.20 -11.31
CA SER A 142 9.51 -7.01 -12.52
C SER A 142 8.30 -6.10 -12.29
N TYR A 143 8.07 -5.17 -13.23
CA TYR A 143 6.86 -4.36 -13.30
C TYR A 143 5.60 -5.22 -13.40
N ARG A 144 5.67 -6.29 -14.19
CA ARG A 144 4.58 -7.26 -14.36
C ARG A 144 4.24 -7.95 -13.03
N ASP A 145 5.25 -8.36 -12.27
CA ASP A 145 5.05 -9.05 -10.99
C ASP A 145 4.49 -8.09 -9.93
N LEU A 146 4.97 -6.84 -9.88
CA LEU A 146 4.39 -5.80 -9.03
C LEU A 146 2.92 -5.57 -9.37
N LYS A 147 2.58 -5.43 -10.66
CA LYS A 147 1.19 -5.22 -11.11
C LYS A 147 0.30 -6.40 -10.76
N LYS A 148 0.80 -7.63 -10.94
CA LYS A 148 0.09 -8.86 -10.56
C LYS A 148 -0.14 -8.92 -9.05
N ALA A 149 0.90 -8.72 -8.24
CA ALA A 149 0.81 -8.76 -6.78
C ALA A 149 -0.17 -7.71 -6.24
N PHE A 150 -0.18 -6.52 -6.84
CA PHE A 150 -1.13 -5.47 -6.49
C PHE A 150 -2.58 -5.82 -6.85
N LEU A 151 -2.82 -6.40 -8.03
CA LEU A 151 -4.15 -6.83 -8.43
C LEU A 151 -4.68 -7.94 -7.50
N GLU A 152 -3.84 -8.92 -7.18
CA GLU A 152 -4.20 -9.97 -6.22
C GLU A 152 -4.49 -9.41 -4.82
N PHE A 153 -3.69 -8.44 -4.36
CA PHE A 153 -3.93 -7.73 -3.11
C PHE A 153 -5.28 -7.01 -3.12
N LYS A 154 -5.58 -6.23 -4.16
CA LYS A 154 -6.87 -5.53 -4.34
C LYS A 154 -8.06 -6.50 -4.31
N ASN A 155 -7.95 -7.61 -5.03
CA ASN A 155 -9.02 -8.61 -5.08
C ASN A 155 -9.24 -9.27 -3.72
N ARG A 156 -8.16 -9.72 -3.04
CA ARG A 156 -8.26 -10.26 -1.68
C ARG A 156 -8.87 -9.26 -0.70
N PHE A 157 -8.54 -7.99 -0.82
CA PHE A 157 -9.12 -6.92 0.00
C PHE A 157 -10.63 -6.83 -0.22
N ILE A 158 -11.09 -6.72 -1.47
CA ILE A 158 -12.52 -6.67 -1.78
C ILE A 158 -13.26 -7.94 -1.37
N ASP A 159 -12.68 -9.12 -1.58
CA ASP A 159 -13.28 -10.37 -1.13
C ASP A 159 -13.44 -10.40 0.39
N THR A 160 -12.47 -9.86 1.13
CA THR A 160 -12.57 -9.73 2.59
C THR A 160 -13.66 -8.74 2.99
N ILE A 161 -13.77 -7.60 2.31
CA ILE A 161 -14.88 -6.64 2.52
C ILE A 161 -16.23 -7.30 2.21
N ARG A 162 -16.33 -8.10 1.15
CA ARG A 162 -17.57 -8.82 0.78
C ARG A 162 -18.03 -9.78 1.87
N VAL A 163 -17.10 -10.43 2.55
CA VAL A 163 -17.42 -11.36 3.65
C VAL A 163 -17.75 -10.59 4.93
N CYS A 164 -16.94 -9.61 5.29
CA CYS A 164 -17.00 -9.01 6.63
C CYS A 164 -17.88 -7.76 6.72
N ALA A 165 -18.03 -7.01 5.62
CA ALA A 165 -18.78 -5.77 5.54
C ALA A 165 -19.49 -5.65 4.17
N PRO A 166 -20.39 -6.60 3.82
CA PRO A 166 -20.99 -6.69 2.49
C PRO A 166 -21.67 -5.40 2.04
N GLN A 167 -22.24 -4.63 2.98
CA GLN A 167 -22.88 -3.34 2.71
C GLN A 167 -21.92 -2.27 2.13
N MET A 168 -20.60 -2.46 2.28
CA MET A 168 -19.58 -1.53 1.82
C MET A 168 -18.89 -1.97 0.52
N VAL A 169 -19.27 -3.11 -0.05
CA VAL A 169 -18.62 -3.66 -1.25
C VAL A 169 -18.72 -2.68 -2.41
N ASP A 170 -19.92 -2.17 -2.69
CA ASP A 170 -20.15 -1.27 -3.82
C ASP A 170 -19.32 0.01 -3.69
N TYR A 171 -19.23 0.57 -2.48
CA TYR A 171 -18.38 1.73 -2.20
C TYR A 171 -16.92 1.45 -2.55
N TRP A 172 -16.34 0.37 -2.01
CA TRP A 172 -14.92 0.06 -2.21
C TRP A 172 -14.60 -0.41 -3.64
N SER A 173 -15.49 -1.18 -4.25
CA SER A 173 -15.42 -1.59 -5.65
C SER A 173 -15.44 -0.39 -6.58
N LYS A 174 -16.37 0.55 -6.38
CA LYS A 174 -16.45 1.80 -7.15
C LYS A 174 -15.22 2.66 -6.94
N LYS A 175 -14.80 2.84 -5.67
CA LYS A 175 -13.64 3.66 -5.31
C LYS A 175 -12.35 3.20 -6.00
N PHE A 176 -12.17 1.89 -6.16
CA PHE A 176 -10.95 1.32 -6.74
C PHE A 176 -11.11 0.72 -8.15
N GLY A 177 -12.27 0.89 -8.77
CA GLY A 177 -12.56 0.36 -10.11
C GLY A 177 -12.43 -1.16 -10.20
N ILE A 178 -12.90 -1.88 -9.18
CA ILE A 178 -12.92 -3.35 -9.12
C ILE A 178 -14.35 -3.79 -9.38
N TYR A 179 -14.66 -4.21 -10.60
CA TYR A 179 -15.98 -4.67 -11.04
C TYR A 179 -15.96 -6.17 -11.33
#